data_AF-A0A562D8M7-F1
#
_entry.id   AF-A0A562D8M7-F1
#
_cell.length_a   1.000
_cell.length_b   1.000
_cell.length_c   1.000
_cell.angle_alpha   90.00
_cell.angle_beta   90.00
_cell.angle_gamma   90.00
#
_symmetry.space_group_name_H-M   'P 1'
#
loop_
_entity.id
_entity.type
_entity.pdbx_description
1 polymer ?
#
loop_
_entity_poly.entity_id
_entity_poly.type
_entity_poly.pdbx_seq_one_letter_code
_entity_poly.pdbx_strand_id
1 'polypeptide(L)'
;MIVGSVYRRGKPNDLARTKKELYADLVARFESELAASASLGLIFMDGDGSDSSYRSTHRGLALAQRRVIEDAIHLDSSGSQLVQMADLVPWSATAMIDQHPKNEFAAQWYRDYLAERDPRRAPREL
;
A
#
# COMPACT_ATOMS: atom_id res chain seq x y z
N MET A 1 -10.19 -13.20 0.98
CA MET A 1 -9.10 -12.22 0.79
C MET A 1 -9.73 -10.84 0.64
N ILE A 2 -9.26 -9.87 1.42
CA ILE A 2 -9.64 -8.46 1.32
C ILE A 2 -8.52 -7.75 0.56
N VAL A 3 -8.88 -6.84 -0.36
CA VAL A 3 -7.90 -6.00 -1.07
C VAL A 3 -8.25 -4.53 -0.83
N GLY A 4 -7.33 -3.63 -1.10
CA GLY A 4 -7.58 -2.21 -0.99
C GLY A 4 -6.40 -1.43 -1.54
N SER A 5 -6.65 -0.20 -1.98
CA SER A 5 -5.60 0.71 -2.40
C SER A 5 -5.77 2.06 -1.73
N VAL A 6 -4.64 2.67 -1.38
CA VAL A 6 -4.56 4.05 -0.92
C VAL A 6 -3.68 4.84 -1.88
N TYR A 7 -3.97 6.12 -2.02
CA TYR A 7 -3.21 7.02 -2.88
C TYR A 7 -3.08 8.39 -2.24
N ARG A 8 -2.13 9.18 -2.74
CA ARG A 8 -1.96 10.58 -2.40
C ARG A 8 -1.59 11.37 -3.64
N ARG A 9 -2.24 12.50 -3.87
CA ARG A 9 -1.84 13.43 -4.92
C ARG A 9 -0.66 14.28 -4.44
N GLY A 10 0.28 14.55 -5.32
CA GLY A 10 1.47 15.34 -5.02
C GLY A 10 2.07 15.96 -6.27
N LYS A 11 3.02 16.87 -6.07
CA LYS A 11 3.81 17.43 -7.18
C LYS A 11 4.92 16.44 -7.55
N PRO A 12 5.30 16.31 -8.83
CA PRO A 12 6.39 15.41 -9.24
C PRO A 12 7.71 15.63 -8.51
N ASN A 13 8.06 16.88 -8.21
CA ASN A 13 9.28 17.24 -7.48
C ASN A 13 9.29 16.77 -6.02
N ASP A 14 8.13 16.40 -5.48
CA ASP A 14 7.94 15.97 -4.10
C ASP A 14 7.63 14.47 -4.00
N LEU A 15 7.85 13.69 -5.06
CA LEU A 15 7.42 12.29 -5.14
C LEU A 15 7.96 11.43 -4.00
N ALA A 16 9.27 11.50 -3.71
CA ALA A 16 9.88 10.71 -2.65
C ALA A 16 9.29 11.03 -1.26
N ARG A 17 9.06 12.32 -0.98
CA ARG A 17 8.40 12.76 0.25
C ARG A 17 6.95 12.28 0.31
N THR A 18 6.20 12.51 -0.75
CA THR A 18 4.77 12.12 -0.86
C THR A 18 4.59 10.62 -0.64
N LYS A 19 5.46 9.80 -1.25
CA LYS A 19 5.47 8.34 -1.10
C LYS A 19 5.76 7.93 0.35
N LYS A 20 6.80 8.51 0.96
CA LYS A 20 7.16 8.26 2.36
C LYS A 20 6.01 8.58 3.32
N GLU A 21 5.41 9.75 3.16
CA GLU A 21 4.31 10.19 4.03
C GLU A 21 3.05 9.34 3.84
N LEU A 22 2.69 8.99 2.59
CA LEU A 22 1.57 8.07 2.31
C LEU A 22 1.79 6.71 2.98
N TYR A 23 3.01 6.17 2.91
CA TYR A 23 3.35 4.92 3.56
C TYR A 23 3.25 5.02 5.09
N ALA A 24 3.75 6.10 5.68
CA ALA A 24 3.65 6.33 7.12
C ALA A 24 2.20 6.39 7.60
N ASP A 25 1.33 7.08 6.87
CA ASP A 25 -0.09 7.19 7.21
C ASP A 25 -0.83 5.85 7.01
N LEU A 26 -0.44 5.05 6.01
CA LEU A 26 -0.94 3.69 5.84
C LEU A 26 -0.55 2.78 7.02
N VAL A 27 0.71 2.82 7.45
CA VAL A 27 1.19 2.04 8.61
C VAL A 27 0.47 2.48 9.89
N ALA A 28 0.30 3.79 10.11
CA ALA A 28 -0.43 4.31 11.27
C ALA A 28 -1.90 3.85 11.28
N ARG A 29 -2.54 3.77 10.11
CA ARG A 29 -3.88 3.20 9.98
C ARG A 29 -3.90 1.72 10.36
N PHE A 30 -2.95 0.91 9.89
CA PHE A 30 -2.86 -0.51 10.28
C PHE A 30 -2.63 -0.69 11.78
N GLU A 31 -1.77 0.13 12.40
CA GLU A 31 -1.57 0.13 13.85
C GLU A 31 -2.91 0.32 14.60
N SER A 32 -3.71 1.30 14.18
CA SER A 32 -5.01 1.57 14.79
C SER A 32 -6.00 0.41 14.59
N GLU A 33 -6.07 -0.16 13.39
CA GLU A 33 -6.98 -1.27 13.07
C GLU A 33 -6.59 -2.53 13.86
N LEU A 34 -5.30 -2.87 13.92
CA LEU A 34 -4.77 -4.01 14.67
C LEU A 34 -4.92 -3.82 16.18
N ALA A 35 -4.76 -2.61 16.69
CA ALA A 35 -4.99 -2.31 18.10
C ALA A 35 -6.46 -2.53 18.48
N ALA A 36 -7.40 -2.10 17.62
CA ALA A 36 -8.83 -2.28 17.85
C ALA A 36 -9.25 -3.76 17.82
N SER A 37 -8.59 -4.60 17.01
CA SER A 37 -8.85 -6.04 16.94
C SER A 37 -7.93 -6.88 17.84
N ALA A 38 -7.12 -6.25 18.71
CA ALA A 38 -6.12 -6.92 19.55
C ALA A 38 -5.21 -7.90 18.79
N SER A 39 -4.84 -7.56 17.55
CA SER A 39 -4.10 -8.42 16.62
C SER A 39 -2.68 -7.90 16.38
N LEU A 40 -1.85 -8.73 15.75
CA LEU A 40 -0.52 -8.35 15.23
C LEU A 40 -0.50 -8.51 13.71
N GLY A 41 0.39 -7.78 13.05
CA GLY A 41 0.52 -7.80 11.58
C GLY A 41 1.96 -7.78 11.11
N LEU A 42 2.20 -8.36 9.94
CA LEU A 42 3.45 -8.28 9.19
C LEU A 42 3.17 -7.59 7.85
N ILE A 43 4.15 -6.84 7.34
CA ILE A 43 4.07 -6.20 6.02
C ILE A 43 5.06 -6.87 5.09
N PHE A 44 4.55 -7.40 3.99
CA PHE A 44 5.31 -7.94 2.87
C PHE A 44 5.07 -7.05 1.66
N MET A 45 6.13 -6.73 0.92
CA MET A 45 6.00 -5.91 -0.29
C MET A 45 7.09 -6.21 -1.32
N ASP A 46 6.85 -5.79 -2.55
CA ASP A 46 7.87 -5.79 -3.60
C ASP A 46 9.00 -4.81 -3.28
N GLY A 47 10.20 -5.18 -3.68
CA GLY A 47 11.40 -4.36 -3.59
C GLY A 47 12.63 -5.13 -3.12
N ASP A 48 13.74 -4.41 -3.01
CA ASP A 48 15.05 -4.92 -2.64
C ASP A 48 15.57 -4.36 -1.30
N GLY A 49 14.75 -3.55 -0.63
CA GLY A 49 15.11 -2.88 0.63
C GLY A 49 16.02 -1.66 0.48
N SER A 50 16.31 -1.20 -0.74
CA SER A 50 17.13 -0.01 -0.98
C SER A 50 16.47 1.29 -0.50
N ASP A 51 15.14 1.34 -0.48
CA ASP A 51 14.38 2.47 0.04
C ASP A 51 14.33 2.44 1.58
N SER A 52 15.28 3.14 2.20
CA SER A 52 15.39 3.25 3.66
C SER A 52 14.16 3.87 4.34
N SER A 53 13.25 4.52 3.59
CA SER A 53 12.09 5.20 4.17
C SER A 53 11.11 4.23 4.84
N TYR A 54 10.93 3.02 4.29
CA TYR A 54 10.09 1.99 4.88
C TYR A 54 10.61 1.53 6.24
N ARG A 55 11.91 1.24 6.31
CA ARG A 55 12.59 0.87 7.56
C ARG A 55 12.48 1.99 8.59
N SER A 56 12.75 3.23 8.19
CA SER A 56 12.67 4.37 9.10
C SER A 56 11.26 4.58 9.67
N THR A 57 10.23 4.30 8.87
CA THR A 57 8.82 4.37 9.29
C THR A 57 8.52 3.32 10.36
N HIS A 58 8.90 2.07 10.15
CA HIS A 58 8.69 0.99 11.11
C HIS A 58 9.45 1.21 12.42
N ARG A 59 10.67 1.74 12.35
CA ARG A 59 11.50 2.04 13.53
C ARG A 59 11.04 3.28 14.29
N GLY A 60 10.19 4.11 13.70
CA GLY A 60 9.55 5.25 14.37
C GLY A 60 8.31 4.87 15.20
N LEU A 61 7.82 3.63 15.11
CA LEU A 61 6.64 3.17 15.85
C LEU A 61 6.91 3.04 17.36
N ALA A 62 5.91 3.36 18.17
CA ALA A 62 6.01 3.28 19.63
C ALA A 62 6.11 1.83 20.10
N LEU A 63 7.32 1.38 20.48
CA LEU A 63 7.62 -0.03 20.77
C LEU A 63 6.65 -0.72 21.74
N ALA A 64 6.19 -0.01 22.79
CA ALA A 64 5.29 -0.58 23.80
C ALA A 64 3.85 -0.85 23.31
N GLN A 65 3.44 -0.20 22.22
CA GLN A 65 2.06 -0.26 21.69
C GLN A 65 2.00 -0.85 20.28
N ARG A 66 3.17 -1.14 19.70
CA ARG A 66 3.37 -1.55 18.34
C ARG A 66 2.61 -2.84 18.00
N ARG A 67 1.86 -2.85 16.90
CA ARG A 67 1.09 -4.03 16.43
C ARG A 67 1.61 -4.61 15.12
N VAL A 68 2.14 -3.78 14.24
CA VAL A 68 2.91 -4.17 13.04
C VAL A 68 4.30 -4.55 13.51
N ILE A 69 4.64 -5.83 13.51
CA ILE A 69 5.93 -6.33 13.98
C ILE A 69 6.96 -6.35 12.83
N GLU A 70 8.25 -6.27 13.19
CA GLU A 70 9.39 -6.24 12.26
C GLU A 70 9.42 -5.09 11.23
N ASP A 71 10.56 -4.87 10.59
CA ASP A 71 10.60 -3.98 9.42
C ASP A 71 9.83 -4.62 8.25
N ALA A 72 9.44 -3.83 7.23
CA ALA A 72 8.81 -4.37 6.03
C ALA A 72 9.70 -5.45 5.38
N ILE A 73 9.11 -6.61 5.11
CA ILE A 73 9.79 -7.74 4.48
C ILE A 73 9.69 -7.55 2.97
N HIS A 74 10.84 -7.37 2.35
CA HIS A 74 10.94 -7.17 0.91
C HIS A 74 11.14 -8.51 0.23
N LEU A 75 10.33 -8.78 -0.80
CA LEU A 75 10.39 -9.98 -1.61
C LEU A 75 10.57 -9.57 -3.07
N ASP A 76 11.40 -10.29 -3.80
CA ASP A 76 11.44 -10.15 -5.26
C ASP A 76 10.12 -10.64 -5.85
N SER A 77 9.37 -9.73 -6.47
CA SER A 77 8.12 -10.05 -7.16
C SER A 77 8.29 -11.16 -8.19
N SER A 78 9.46 -11.34 -8.83
CA SER A 78 9.68 -12.41 -9.81
C SER A 78 9.47 -13.82 -9.24
N GLY A 79 9.74 -13.99 -7.94
CA GLY A 79 9.59 -15.25 -7.22
C GLY A 79 8.29 -15.41 -6.43
N SER A 80 7.43 -14.38 -6.38
CA SER A 80 6.26 -14.36 -5.49
C SER A 80 4.98 -13.93 -6.21
N GLN A 81 4.13 -14.92 -6.53
CA GLN A 81 2.82 -14.67 -7.14
C GLN A 81 1.90 -13.82 -6.24
N LEU A 82 2.01 -13.95 -4.91
CA LEU A 82 1.22 -13.14 -3.98
C LEU A 82 1.63 -11.66 -4.02
N VAL A 83 2.92 -11.37 -4.20
CA VAL A 83 3.40 -9.99 -4.34
C VAL A 83 2.99 -9.42 -5.69
N GLN A 84 3.12 -10.19 -6.78
CA GLN A 84 2.60 -9.78 -8.10
C GLN A 84 1.10 -9.47 -8.06
N MET A 85 0.31 -10.31 -7.38
CA MET A 85 -1.12 -10.06 -7.17
C MET A 85 -1.37 -8.80 -6.33
N ALA A 86 -0.55 -8.56 -5.30
CA ALA A 86 -0.65 -7.36 -4.47
C ALA A 86 -0.35 -6.09 -5.26
N ASP A 87 0.65 -6.09 -6.15
CA ASP A 87 1.04 -4.94 -6.98
C ASP A 87 0.00 -4.59 -8.05
N LEU A 88 -0.76 -5.58 -8.53
CA LEU A 88 -1.84 -5.34 -9.48
C LEU A 88 -2.94 -4.43 -8.91
N VAL A 89 -3.13 -4.45 -7.58
CA VAL A 89 -4.15 -3.65 -6.88
C VAL A 89 -3.87 -2.14 -6.96
N PRO A 90 -2.73 -1.60 -6.49
CA PRO A 90 -2.41 -0.18 -6.63
C PRO A 90 -2.17 0.22 -8.09
N TRP A 91 -1.69 -0.68 -8.95
CA TRP A 91 -1.59 -0.39 -10.38
C TRP A 91 -2.96 -0.14 -11.02
N SER A 92 -3.94 -1.03 -10.77
CA SER A 92 -5.31 -0.87 -11.27
C SER A 92 -6.00 0.37 -10.69
N ALA A 93 -5.73 0.68 -9.42
CA ALA A 93 -6.22 1.91 -8.79
C ALA A 93 -5.64 3.15 -9.49
N THR A 94 -4.35 3.14 -9.80
CA THR A 94 -3.69 4.24 -10.52
C THR A 94 -4.28 4.44 -11.91
N ALA A 95 -4.49 3.36 -12.67
CA ALA A 95 -5.12 3.43 -14.00
C ALA A 95 -6.53 4.04 -13.95
N MET A 96 -7.30 3.75 -12.89
CA MET A 96 -8.61 4.34 -12.66
C MET A 96 -8.56 5.82 -12.28
N ILE A 97 -7.57 6.24 -11.46
CA ILE A 97 -7.46 7.59 -10.90
C ILE A 97 -6.82 8.57 -11.87
N ASP A 98 -5.67 8.20 -12.47
CA ASP A 98 -4.83 9.09 -13.27
C ASP A 98 -5.15 9.03 -14.78
N GLN A 99 -6.06 8.13 -15.21
CA GLN A 99 -6.64 7.99 -16.57
C GLN A 99 -5.71 8.37 -17.73
N HIS A 100 -4.43 8.02 -17.62
CA HIS A 100 -3.45 8.37 -18.63
C HIS A 100 -3.79 7.61 -19.92
N PRO A 101 -3.70 8.22 -21.13
CA PRO A 101 -4.15 7.59 -22.38
C PRO A 101 -3.58 6.18 -22.64
N LYS A 102 -2.32 5.95 -22.25
CA LYS A 102 -1.67 4.64 -22.34
C LYS A 102 -2.30 3.53 -21.50
N ASN A 103 -3.08 3.88 -20.48
CA ASN A 103 -3.67 2.98 -19.49
C ASN A 103 -5.21 2.93 -19.59
N GLU A 104 -5.82 3.52 -20.63
CA GLU A 104 -7.29 3.54 -20.80
C GLU A 104 -7.92 2.15 -20.79
N PHE A 105 -7.23 1.15 -21.36
CA PHE A 105 -7.68 -0.24 -21.38
C PHE A 105 -7.92 -0.82 -19.97
N ALA A 106 -7.26 -0.26 -18.95
CA ALA A 106 -7.33 -0.69 -17.56
C ALA A 106 -8.16 0.24 -16.67
N ALA A 107 -8.72 1.33 -17.21
CA ALA A 107 -9.39 2.37 -16.42
C ALA A 107 -10.56 1.85 -15.56
N GLN A 108 -11.22 0.77 -15.97
CA GLN A 108 -12.33 0.16 -15.23
C GLN A 108 -11.93 -1.07 -14.41
N TRP A 109 -10.70 -1.58 -14.52
CA TRP A 109 -10.31 -2.85 -13.91
C TRP A 109 -10.49 -2.89 -12.40
N TYR A 110 -10.16 -1.79 -11.69
CA TYR A 110 -10.38 -1.73 -10.25
C TYR A 110 -11.88 -1.89 -9.91
N ARG A 111 -12.74 -1.17 -10.63
CA ARG A 111 -14.19 -1.22 -10.45
C ARG A 111 -14.74 -2.62 -10.75
N ASP A 112 -14.34 -3.19 -11.88
CA ASP A 112 -14.94 -4.40 -12.43
C ASP A 112 -14.46 -5.66 -11.70
N TYR A 113 -13.21 -5.67 -11.22
CA TYR A 113 -12.58 -6.88 -10.68
C TYR A 113 -12.18 -6.80 -9.20
N LEU A 114 -11.89 -5.61 -8.67
CA LEU A 114 -11.34 -5.46 -7.31
C LEU A 114 -12.32 -4.84 -6.32
N ALA A 115 -13.27 -4.02 -6.78
CA ALA A 115 -14.17 -3.27 -5.90
C ALA A 115 -14.96 -4.20 -4.96
N GLU A 116 -15.37 -5.39 -5.40
CA GLU A 116 -16.10 -6.34 -4.53
C GLU A 116 -15.28 -6.83 -3.34
N ARG A 117 -13.95 -6.84 -3.47
CA ARG A 117 -13.01 -7.29 -2.43
C ARG A 117 -12.45 -6.13 -1.60
N ASP A 118 -12.71 -4.89 -2.00
CA ASP A 118 -12.42 -3.69 -1.22
C ASP A 118 -13.58 -3.35 -0.28
N PRO A 119 -13.36 -3.29 1.06
CA PRO A 119 -14.40 -2.91 2.01
C PRO A 119 -15.00 -1.52 1.74
N ARG A 120 -14.26 -0.64 1.05
CA ARG A 120 -14.69 0.70 0.64
C ARG A 120 -15.17 0.77 -0.80
N ARG A 121 -15.09 -0.34 -1.56
CA ARG A 121 -15.44 -0.45 -2.98
C ARG A 121 -14.68 0.51 -3.91
N ALA A 122 -13.64 1.20 -3.44
CA ALA A 122 -12.91 2.20 -4.20
C ALA A 122 -11.57 2.59 -3.52
N PRO A 123 -10.54 2.95 -4.31
CA PRO A 123 -9.28 3.47 -3.78
C PRO A 123 -9.49 4.70 -2.90
N ARG A 124 -8.68 4.84 -1.86
CA ARG A 124 -8.83 5.88 -0.84
C ARG A 124 -7.70 6.88 -0.89
N GLU A 125 -8.04 8.16 -0.93
CA GLU A 125 -7.04 9.20 -0.68
C GLU A 125 -6.70 9.17 0.82
N LEU A 126 -5.40 9.11 1.12
CA LEU A 126 -4.82 9.29 2.45
C LEU A 126 -3.91 10.51 2.45
#